data_AF-J6UE50-F1
#
_entry.id   AF-J6UE50-F1
#
_cell.length_a   1.000
_cell.length_b   1.000
_cell.length_c   1.000
_cell.angle_alpha   90.00
_cell.angle_beta   90.00
_cell.angle_gamma   90.00
#
_symmetry.space_group_name_H-M   'P 1'
#
loop_
_entity.id
_entity.type
_entity.pdbx_description
1 polymer ?
#
loop_
_entity_poly.entity_id
_entity_poly.type
_entity_poly.pdbx_seq_one_letter_code
_entity_poly.pdbx_strand_id
1 'polypeptide(L)'
;MTETTPVAPPSAAEVAARRAALFRETPGRHLARVALGTAWALKPRRIGGLPALGRLWLADLASPAPGLPDPARPVNAAGACGIVHDLAPETLVAAYARGLFPLAHFGPLKWMSPAERFVLPVERFHLEKEARRVLKQGR
;
A
#
# COMPACT_ATOMS: atom_id res chain seq x y z
N MET A 1 -16.31 26.84 -26.14
CA MET A 1 -14.93 26.40 -25.93
C MET A 1 -14.48 27.00 -24.61
N THR A 2 -14.45 26.22 -23.52
CA THR A 2 -13.91 26.67 -22.23
C THR A 2 -12.41 26.45 -22.23
N GLU A 3 -11.64 27.54 -22.26
CA GLU A 3 -10.20 27.52 -22.05
C GLU A 3 -9.91 26.94 -20.66
N THR A 4 -9.30 25.75 -20.63
CA THR A 4 -8.68 25.23 -19.41
C THR A 4 -7.38 25.97 -19.21
N THR A 5 -7.40 27.02 -18.38
CA THR A 5 -6.18 27.69 -17.92
C THR A 5 -5.29 26.64 -17.26
N PRO A 6 -4.01 26.51 -17.68
CA PRO A 6 -3.10 25.57 -17.05
C PRO A 6 -2.85 25.99 -15.60
N VAL A 7 -3.34 25.19 -14.66
CA VAL A 7 -3.00 25.32 -13.24
C VAL A 7 -1.56 24.87 -13.07
N ALA A 8 -0.68 25.79 -12.68
CA ALA A 8 0.69 25.45 -12.34
C ALA A 8 0.70 24.39 -11.22
N PRO A 9 1.59 23.38 -11.28
CA PRO A 9 1.65 22.36 -10.23
C PRO A 9 1.96 23.01 -8.88
N PRO A 10 1.31 22.58 -7.78
CA PRO A 10 1.56 23.14 -6.47
C PRO A 10 3.02 22.91 -6.06
N SER A 11 3.60 23.89 -5.37
CA SER A 11 4.95 23.79 -4.84
C SER A 11 5.07 22.66 -3.81
N ALA A 12 6.29 22.15 -3.61
CA ALA A 12 6.54 21.09 -2.62
C ALA A 12 6.09 21.49 -1.20
N ALA A 13 6.24 22.78 -0.84
CA ALA A 13 5.82 23.32 0.44
C ALA A 13 4.28 23.31 0.60
N GLU A 14 3.53 23.69 -0.43
CA GLU A 14 2.06 23.64 -0.41
C GLU A 14 1.54 22.22 -0.33
N VAL A 15 2.17 21.28 -1.05
CA VAL A 15 1.85 19.85 -0.96
C VAL A 15 2.13 19.33 0.45
N ALA A 16 3.26 19.69 1.06
CA ALA A 16 3.60 19.30 2.43
C ALA A 16 2.62 19.87 3.46
N ALA A 17 2.27 21.16 3.35
CA ALA A 17 1.29 21.80 4.22
C ALA A 17 -0.11 21.18 4.09
N ARG A 18 -0.56 20.90 2.86
CA ARG A 18 -1.82 20.20 2.59
C ARG A 18 -1.81 18.78 3.15
N ARG A 19 -0.71 18.05 3.01
CA ARG A 19 -0.53 16.72 3.62
C ARG A 19 -0.61 16.80 5.15
N ALA A 20 0.09 17.74 5.77
CA ALA A 20 0.03 17.96 7.21
C ALA A 20 -1.37 18.40 7.69
N ALA A 21 -2.16 19.04 6.84
CA ALA A 21 -3.56 19.39 7.14
C ALA A 21 -4.51 18.18 7.03
N LEU A 22 -4.36 17.36 5.99
CA LEU A 22 -5.26 16.23 5.69
C LEU A 22 -4.92 14.96 6.49
N PHE A 23 -3.63 14.64 6.66
CA PHE A 23 -3.16 13.41 7.30
C PHE A 23 -2.83 13.63 8.77
N ARG A 24 -3.80 14.19 9.53
CA ARG A 24 -3.68 14.36 10.99
C ARG A 24 -4.31 13.16 11.70
N GLU A 25 -3.48 12.39 12.38
CA GLU A 25 -3.93 11.33 13.28
C GLU A 25 -3.82 11.81 14.72
N THR A 26 -4.87 11.64 15.52
CA THR A 26 -4.77 11.92 16.96
C THR A 26 -3.92 10.84 17.63
N PRO A 27 -3.22 11.13 18.74
CA PRO A 27 -2.41 10.13 19.44
C PRO A 27 -3.21 8.87 19.81
N GLY A 28 -4.47 9.03 20.23
CA GLY A 28 -5.35 7.89 20.53
C GLY A 28 -5.67 7.03 19.31
N ARG A 29 -5.92 7.62 18.14
CA ARG A 29 -6.14 6.87 16.89
C ARG A 29 -4.87 6.15 16.43
N HIS A 30 -3.71 6.80 16.59
CA HIS A 30 -2.42 6.18 16.32
C HIS A 30 -2.19 4.94 17.18
N LEU A 31 -2.39 5.06 18.49
CA LEU A 31 -2.29 3.94 19.43
C LEU A 31 -3.27 2.82 19.08
N ALA A 32 -4.53 3.15 18.80
CA ALA A 32 -5.54 2.17 18.41
C ALA A 32 -5.13 1.41 17.13
N ARG A 33 -4.63 2.13 16.11
CA ARG A 33 -4.15 1.51 14.86
C ARG A 33 -2.95 0.60 15.09
N VAL A 34 -1.99 1.02 15.90
CA VAL A 34 -0.83 0.20 16.28
C VAL A 34 -1.26 -1.05 17.05
N ALA A 35 -2.17 -0.91 18.03
CA ALA A 35 -2.69 -2.02 18.81
C ALA A 35 -3.45 -3.03 17.94
N LEU A 36 -4.35 -2.56 17.08
CA LEU A 36 -5.13 -3.40 16.17
C LEU A 36 -4.23 -4.10 15.13
N GLY A 37 -3.27 -3.38 14.55
CA GLY A 37 -2.30 -3.95 13.61
C GLY A 37 -1.45 -5.04 14.25
N THR A 38 -0.96 -4.79 15.48
CA THR A 38 -0.21 -5.78 16.27
C THR A 38 -1.06 -6.99 16.59
N ALA A 39 -2.27 -6.80 17.13
CA ALA A 39 -3.19 -7.89 17.47
C ALA A 39 -3.55 -8.74 16.25
N TRP A 40 -3.75 -8.13 15.09
CA TRP A 40 -3.99 -8.84 13.83
C TRP A 40 -2.79 -9.70 13.42
N ALA A 41 -1.57 -9.17 13.54
CA ALA A 41 -0.35 -9.88 13.18
C ALA A 41 -0.03 -11.05 14.12
N LEU A 42 -0.45 -10.96 15.39
CA LEU A 42 -0.30 -12.02 16.39
C LEU A 42 -1.34 -13.14 16.28
N LYS A 43 -2.36 -13.03 15.42
CA LYS A 43 -3.35 -14.10 15.24
C LYS A 43 -2.65 -15.41 14.83
N PRO A 44 -3.06 -16.60 15.35
CA PRO A 44 -2.36 -17.86 15.10
C PRO A 44 -2.15 -18.19 13.61
N ARG A 45 -3.13 -17.85 12.75
CA ARG A 45 -3.03 -18.07 11.29
C ARG A 45 -2.05 -17.13 10.57
N ARG A 46 -1.53 -16.10 11.25
CA ARG A 46 -0.71 -15.01 10.66
C ARG A 46 0.66 -14.84 11.31
N ILE A 47 0.79 -15.23 12.59
CA ILE A 47 2.01 -15.03 13.38
C ILE A 47 3.26 -15.67 12.75
N GLY A 48 3.10 -16.75 11.98
CA GLY A 48 4.20 -17.40 11.27
C GLY A 48 4.95 -16.51 10.28
N GLY A 49 4.33 -15.42 9.80
CA GLY A 49 4.98 -14.45 8.91
C GLY A 49 5.82 -13.38 9.62
N LEU A 50 5.70 -13.23 10.94
CA LEU A 50 6.37 -12.18 11.71
C LEU A 50 7.90 -12.32 11.74
N PRO A 51 8.51 -13.51 11.92
CA PRO A 51 9.97 -13.64 11.95
C PRO A 51 10.62 -13.15 10.66
N ALA A 52 10.01 -13.46 9.50
CA ALA A 52 10.48 -12.99 8.20
C ALA A 52 10.38 -11.46 8.07
N LEU A 53 9.28 -10.86 8.53
CA LEU A 53 9.12 -9.41 8.55
C LEU A 53 10.12 -8.74 9.49
N GLY A 54 10.33 -9.27 10.69
CA GLY A 54 11.32 -8.75 11.63
C GLY A 54 12.74 -8.76 11.05
N ARG A 55 13.12 -9.86 10.38
CA ARG A 55 14.41 -9.93 9.67
C ARG A 55 14.51 -8.91 8.55
N LEU A 56 13.45 -8.74 7.75
CA LEU A 56 13.40 -7.72 6.70
C LEU A 56 13.61 -6.31 7.27
N TRP A 57 12.97 -6.00 8.40
CA TRP A 57 13.10 -4.70 9.05
C TRP A 57 14.50 -4.46 9.58
N LEU A 58 15.08 -5.45 10.26
CA LEU A 58 16.45 -5.35 10.77
C LEU A 58 17.46 -5.20 9.63
N ALA A 59 17.30 -5.96 8.55
CA ALA A 59 18.16 -5.86 7.37
C ALA A 59 18.07 -4.48 6.70
N ASP A 60 16.86 -3.96 6.54
CA ASP A 60 16.63 -2.64 5.97
C ASP A 60 17.16 -1.51 6.87
N LEU A 61 17.03 -1.62 8.19
CA LEU A 61 17.63 -0.67 9.13
C LEU A 61 19.17 -0.71 9.11
N ALA A 62 19.77 -1.88 8.93
CA ALA A 62 21.22 -2.05 8.89
C ALA A 62 21.82 -1.58 7.56
N SER A 63 21.12 -1.80 6.45
CA SER A 63 21.56 -1.43 5.10
C SER A 63 20.35 -1.07 4.24
N PRO A 64 19.87 0.18 4.30
CA PRO A 64 18.72 0.62 3.51
C PRO A 64 18.99 0.44 2.02
N ALA A 65 18.08 -0.26 1.33
CA ALA A 65 18.14 -0.44 -0.11
C ALA A 65 17.07 0.45 -0.77
N PRO A 66 17.41 1.65 -1.27
CA PRO A 66 16.42 2.60 -1.79
C PRO A 66 15.78 2.16 -3.11
N GLY A 67 16.35 1.16 -3.78
CA GLY A 67 15.85 0.63 -5.05
C GLY A 67 14.66 -0.34 -4.91
N LEU A 68 14.03 -0.63 -6.04
CA LEU A 68 12.93 -1.60 -6.10
C LEU A 68 13.43 -3.05 -5.93
N PRO A 69 12.89 -3.80 -4.95
CA PRO A 69 13.31 -5.17 -4.67
C PRO A 69 12.93 -6.14 -5.79
N ASP A 70 13.48 -7.35 -5.77
CA ASP A 70 13.11 -8.41 -6.71
C ASP A 70 11.70 -8.96 -6.38
N PRO A 71 10.70 -8.79 -7.28
CA PRO A 71 9.34 -9.29 -7.05
C PRO A 71 9.24 -10.82 -7.00
N ALA A 72 10.24 -11.54 -7.51
CA ALA A 72 10.27 -13.00 -7.50
C ALA A 72 10.79 -13.58 -6.16
N ARG A 73 11.24 -12.73 -5.23
CA ARG A 73 11.86 -13.15 -3.96
C ARG A 73 11.15 -12.57 -2.73
N PRO A 74 9.88 -12.94 -2.49
CA PRO A 74 9.21 -12.52 -1.28
C PRO A 74 9.82 -13.22 -0.05
N VAL A 75 9.98 -12.49 1.04
CA VAL A 75 10.51 -13.00 2.32
C VAL A 75 9.47 -13.82 3.09
N ASN A 76 8.19 -13.73 2.74
CA ASN A 76 7.12 -14.49 3.38
C ASN A 76 5.99 -14.85 2.40
N ALA A 77 5.09 -15.74 2.82
CA ALA A 77 3.95 -16.18 2.02
C ALA A 77 2.94 -15.06 1.67
N ALA A 78 2.94 -13.95 2.42
CA ALA A 78 2.12 -12.79 2.10
C ALA A 78 2.66 -11.97 0.92
N GLY A 79 3.90 -12.23 0.49
CA GLY A 79 4.53 -11.57 -0.65
C GLY A 79 5.39 -10.36 -0.29
N ALA A 80 5.81 -10.16 0.96
CA ALA A 80 6.64 -8.99 1.28
C ALA A 80 8.03 -9.10 0.63
N CYS A 81 8.49 -8.08 -0.08
CA CYS A 81 9.77 -8.10 -0.82
C CYS A 81 10.81 -7.09 -0.29
N GLY A 82 10.35 -5.98 0.28
CA GLY A 82 11.22 -4.87 0.69
C GLY A 82 10.47 -3.78 1.46
N ILE A 83 11.21 -2.82 2.00
CA ILE A 83 10.64 -1.61 2.61
C ILE A 83 10.53 -0.50 1.56
N VAL A 84 9.47 0.28 1.64
CA VAL A 84 9.26 1.43 0.76
C VAL A 84 9.93 2.66 1.37
N HIS A 85 10.96 3.16 0.69
CA HIS A 85 11.64 4.42 1.04
C HIS A 85 11.21 5.60 0.17
N ASP A 86 10.69 5.33 -1.02
CA ASP A 86 10.23 6.35 -1.96
C ASP A 86 8.87 5.99 -2.56
N LEU A 87 8.00 7.00 -2.63
CA LEU A 87 6.66 6.96 -3.20
C LEU A 87 6.46 8.02 -4.29
N ALA A 88 7.56 8.52 -4.88
CA ALA A 88 7.48 9.35 -6.07
C ALA A 88 6.66 8.64 -7.17
N PRO A 89 5.87 9.39 -7.95
CA PRO A 89 5.06 8.79 -9.02
C PRO A 89 5.87 7.90 -9.96
N GLU A 90 7.09 8.29 -10.29
CA GLU A 90 8.00 7.55 -11.17
C GLU A 90 8.38 6.20 -10.57
N THR A 91 8.70 6.19 -9.27
CA THR A 91 9.02 4.97 -8.50
C THR A 91 7.82 4.05 -8.42
N LEU A 92 6.61 4.60 -8.21
CA LEU A 92 5.37 3.81 -8.20
C LEU A 92 5.09 3.19 -9.57
N VAL A 93 5.19 3.95 -10.66
CA VAL A 93 5.01 3.43 -12.02
C VAL A 93 6.02 2.31 -12.31
N ALA A 94 7.29 2.50 -11.96
CA ALA A 94 8.32 1.49 -12.11
C ALA A 94 8.03 0.23 -11.24
N ALA A 95 7.50 0.40 -10.04
CA ALA A 95 7.11 -0.69 -9.16
C ALA A 95 5.95 -1.49 -9.75
N TYR A 96 4.87 -0.82 -10.17
CA TYR A 96 3.70 -1.46 -10.77
C TYR A 96 4.05 -2.21 -12.06
N ALA A 97 4.92 -1.64 -12.90
CA ALA A 97 5.41 -2.32 -14.11
C ALA A 97 6.14 -3.65 -13.80
N ARG A 98 6.74 -3.76 -12.61
CA ARG A 98 7.41 -4.97 -12.11
C ARG A 98 6.50 -5.86 -11.26
N GLY A 99 5.21 -5.53 -11.13
CA GLY A 99 4.26 -6.27 -10.30
C GLY A 99 4.38 -5.99 -8.79
N LEU A 100 5.12 -4.97 -8.38
CA LEU A 100 5.20 -4.54 -6.97
C LEU A 100 4.10 -3.54 -6.66
N PHE A 101 3.52 -3.64 -5.46
CA PHE A 101 2.60 -2.62 -4.93
C PHE A 101 2.91 -2.31 -3.46
N PRO A 102 2.68 -1.07 -3.01
CA PRO A 102 2.91 -0.70 -1.61
C PRO A 102 1.75 -1.17 -0.71
N LEU A 103 2.06 -1.74 0.44
CA LEU A 103 1.07 -2.10 1.46
C LEU A 103 1.62 -2.00 2.89
N ALA A 104 0.84 -1.37 3.78
CA ALA A 104 1.13 -1.29 5.21
C ALA A 104 -0.10 -1.71 6.03
N HIS A 105 -0.08 -2.92 6.58
CA HIS A 105 -1.07 -3.37 7.56
C HIS A 105 -0.54 -3.34 9.00
N PHE A 106 0.77 -3.56 9.17
CA PHE A 106 1.50 -3.55 10.44
C PHE A 106 2.95 -3.12 10.19
N GLY A 107 3.48 -2.19 10.98
CA GLY A 107 4.82 -1.65 10.81
C GLY A 107 5.00 -0.77 9.55
N PRO A 108 6.23 -0.64 9.02
CA PRO A 108 6.53 0.23 7.88
C PRO A 108 5.84 -0.23 6.59
N LEU A 109 5.77 0.68 5.61
CA LEU A 109 5.26 0.40 4.27
C LEU A 109 6.19 -0.56 3.54
N LYS A 110 5.61 -1.57 2.87
CA LYS A 110 6.37 -2.65 2.21
C LYS A 110 6.02 -2.72 0.74
N TRP A 111 7.01 -3.07 -0.07
CA TRP A 111 6.77 -3.57 -1.42
C TRP A 111 6.27 -5.01 -1.34
N MET A 112 5.15 -5.29 -2.01
CA MET A 112 4.51 -6.60 -2.03
C MET A 112 4.45 -7.18 -3.44
N SER A 113 4.77 -8.46 -3.55
CA SER A 113 4.56 -9.34 -4.69
C SER A 113 4.16 -10.74 -4.20
N PRO A 114 2.86 -10.99 -3.97
CA PRO A 114 2.37 -12.33 -3.62
C PRO A 114 2.67 -13.34 -4.74
N ALA A 115 3.05 -14.56 -4.35
CA ALA A 115 3.29 -15.65 -5.31
C ALA A 115 2.05 -15.98 -6.14
N GLU A 116 0.88 -15.97 -5.50
CA GLU A 116 -0.41 -16.05 -6.16
C GLU A 116 -1.09 -14.68 -6.13
N ARG A 117 -1.32 -14.10 -7.31
CA ARG A 117 -1.95 -12.80 -7.45
C ARG A 117 -3.42 -12.96 -7.80
N PHE A 118 -4.28 -12.29 -7.05
CA PHE A 118 -5.67 -12.14 -7.43
C PHE A 118 -5.78 -11.26 -8.67
N VAL A 119 -6.40 -11.80 -9.73
CA VAL A 119 -6.71 -11.10 -10.97
C VAL A 119 -8.21 -11.28 -11.24
N LEU A 120 -8.87 -10.19 -11.61
CA LEU A 120 -10.28 -10.19 -12.02
C LEU A 120 -10.34 -9.88 -13.53
N PRO A 121 -10.55 -10.88 -14.39
CA PRO A 121 -10.86 -10.63 -15.79
C PRO A 121 -12.15 -9.83 -15.89
N VAL A 122 -12.12 -8.72 -16.64
CA VAL A 122 -13.24 -7.78 -16.71
C VAL A 122 -14.48 -8.44 -17.29
N GLU A 123 -14.29 -9.36 -18.24
CA GLU A 123 -15.35 -10.14 -18.90
C GLU A 123 -16.03 -11.13 -17.94
N ARG A 124 -15.37 -11.48 -16.84
CA ARG A 124 -15.87 -12.38 -15.81
C ARG A 124 -16.38 -11.63 -14.58
N PHE A 125 -16.48 -10.31 -14.65
CA PHE A 125 -17.02 -9.53 -13.55
C PHE A 125 -18.51 -9.87 -13.33
N HIS A 126 -18.79 -10.48 -12.17
CA HIS A 126 -20.15 -10.81 -11.76
C HIS A 126 -20.74 -9.68 -10.93
N LEU A 127 -21.83 -9.10 -11.42
CA LEU A 127 -22.60 -8.08 -10.70
C LEU A 127 -23.97 -8.63 -10.32
N GLU A 128 -24.18 -8.81 -9.02
CA GLU A 128 -25.44 -9.30 -8.47
C GLU A 128 -26.64 -8.45 -8.89
N LYS A 129 -27.79 -9.11 -9.06
CA LYS A 129 -29.02 -8.48 -9.56
C LYS A 129 -29.44 -7.28 -8.70
N GLU A 130 -29.36 -7.41 -7.38
CA GLU A 130 -29.72 -6.34 -6.46
C GLU A 130 -28.75 -5.17 -6.53
N ALA A 131 -27.44 -5.41 -6.62
CA ALA A 131 -26.44 -4.36 -6.82
C ALA A 131 -26.70 -3.60 -8.12
N ARG A 132 -27.03 -4.31 -9.21
CA ARG A 132 -27.42 -3.71 -10.48
C ARG A 132 -28.70 -2.87 -10.37
N ARG A 133 -29.69 -3.33 -9.58
CA ARG A 133 -30.93 -2.59 -9.34
C ARG A 133 -30.68 -1.28 -8.59
N VAL A 134 -29.85 -1.32 -7.54
CA VAL A 134 -29.46 -0.12 -6.78
C VAL A 134 -28.75 0.90 -7.66
N LEU A 135 -27.76 0.46 -8.45
CA LEU A 135 -27.04 1.34 -9.38
C LEU A 135 -27.97 2.01 -10.41
N LYS A 136 -28.97 1.29 -10.92
CA LYS A 136 -29.99 1.86 -11.83
C LYS A 136 -30.89 2.90 -11.18
N GLN A 137 -31.05 2.87 -9.86
CA GLN A 137 -31.86 3.82 -9.10
C GLN A 137 -31.08 5.09 -8.75
N GLY A 138 -29.78 5.16 -9.06
CA GLY A 138 -28.93 6.31 -8.73
C GLY A 138 -28.75 6.53 -7.23
N ARG A 139 -28.90 5.46 -6.44
CA ARG A 139 -28.67 5.46 -4.99
C ARG A 139 -27.27 4.96 -4.67
#